data_AF-A0A927BCU9-F1
#
_entry.id   AF-A0A927BCU9-F1
#
_cell.length_a   1.000
_cell.length_b   1.000
_cell.length_c   1.000
_cell.angle_alpha   90.00
_cell.angle_beta   90.00
_cell.angle_gamma   90.00
#
_symmetry.space_group_name_H-M   'P 1'
#
loop_
_entity.id
_entity.type
_entity.pdbx_description
1 polymer ?
#
loop_
_entity_poly.entity_id
_entity_poly.type
_entity_poly.pdbx_seq_one_letter_code
_entity_poly.pdbx_strand_id
1 'polypeptide(L)'
;MGNLNLASIVIELYQKLKGEEAGIDIKESIYEIIEGNALDLPINVPPWFMDFWKNILNKNTTNKINFLSKELVNTNADIINFLAELASVIDMNYENYGEGIVMRFEALNLDVFICLEGGPSTCFYRIKLLNS
;
A
#
# COMPACT_ATOMS: atom_id res chain seq x y z
N MET A 1 -13.65 -11.52 16.98
CA MET A 1 -12.99 -11.17 15.70
C MET A 1 -12.37 -9.81 15.91
N GLY A 2 -11.03 -9.73 16.06
CA GLY A 2 -10.36 -8.46 16.32
C GLY A 2 -10.56 -7.51 15.16
N ASN A 3 -10.72 -6.21 15.45
CA ASN A 3 -10.72 -5.19 14.41
C ASN A 3 -9.38 -5.27 13.66
N LEU A 4 -9.41 -5.82 12.44
CA LEU A 4 -8.28 -5.77 11.52
C LEU A 4 -8.07 -4.29 11.14
N ASN A 5 -7.05 -3.67 11.71
CA ASN A 5 -6.52 -2.39 11.25
C ASN A 5 -5.46 -2.65 10.17
N LEU A 6 -5.03 -1.60 9.47
CA LEU A 6 -4.04 -1.70 8.40
C LEU A 6 -2.75 -2.38 8.86
N ALA A 7 -2.28 -2.05 10.07
CA ALA A 7 -1.05 -2.60 10.65
C ALA A 7 -1.10 -4.12 10.77
N SER A 8 -2.17 -4.67 11.32
CA SER A 8 -2.36 -6.12 11.44
C SER A 8 -2.35 -6.81 10.09
N ILE A 9 -2.91 -6.20 9.04
CA ILE A 9 -2.92 -6.76 7.69
C ILE A 9 -1.50 -6.77 7.10
N VAL A 10 -0.77 -5.66 7.22
CA VAL A 10 0.59 -5.53 6.69
C VAL A 10 1.56 -6.47 7.41
N ILE A 11 1.43 -6.62 8.74
CA ILE A 11 2.21 -7.57 9.54
C ILE A 11 1.91 -9.02 9.11
N GLU A 12 0.64 -9.39 8.98
CA GLU A 12 0.27 -10.75 8.54
C GLU A 12 0.80 -11.03 7.13
N LEU A 13 0.77 -10.02 6.26
CA LEU A 13 1.30 -10.11 4.92
C LEU A 13 2.82 -10.33 4.92
N TYR A 14 3.56 -9.53 5.69
CA TYR A 14 5.01 -9.72 5.86
C TYR A 14 5.34 -11.15 6.32
N GLN A 15 4.62 -11.65 7.33
CA GLN A 15 4.81 -12.99 7.86
C GLN A 15 4.57 -14.07 6.80
N LYS A 16 3.51 -13.94 6.00
CA LYS A 16 3.24 -14.87 4.89
C LYS A 16 4.32 -14.83 3.81
N LEU A 17 4.92 -13.65 3.57
CA LEU A 17 5.99 -13.51 2.59
C LEU A 17 7.31 -14.12 3.05
N LYS A 18 7.70 -13.87 4.30
CA LYS A 18 8.98 -14.35 4.84
C LYS A 18 8.91 -15.79 5.36
N GLY A 19 7.69 -16.30 5.62
CA GLY A 19 7.48 -17.65 6.15
C GLY A 19 7.80 -17.79 7.63
N GLU A 20 7.89 -16.66 8.35
CA GLU A 20 8.25 -16.60 9.77
C GLU A 20 7.47 -15.51 10.50
N GLU A 21 7.48 -15.56 11.84
CA GLU A 21 6.85 -14.51 12.64
C GLU A 21 7.67 -13.21 12.57
N ALA A 22 6.99 -12.08 12.34
CA ALA A 22 7.60 -10.77 12.42
C ALA A 22 8.16 -10.51 13.84
N GLY A 23 9.46 -10.22 13.90
CA GLY A 23 10.13 -9.74 15.11
C GLY A 23 9.58 -8.40 15.59
N ILE A 24 9.97 -8.01 16.80
CA ILE A 24 9.54 -6.74 17.43
C ILE A 24 9.95 -5.56 16.54
N ASP A 25 11.21 -5.52 16.11
CA ASP A 25 11.75 -4.44 15.28
C ASP A 25 10.94 -4.22 13.99
N ILE A 26 10.53 -5.30 13.32
CA ILE A 26 9.71 -5.22 12.10
C ILE A 26 8.31 -4.70 12.41
N LYS A 27 7.69 -5.18 13.50
CA LYS A 27 6.37 -4.72 13.93
C LYS A 27 6.42 -3.23 14.25
N GLU A 28 7.43 -2.77 14.98
CA GLU A 28 7.66 -1.36 15.31
C GLU A 28 7.86 -0.52 14.05
N SER A 29 8.72 -0.94 13.11
CA SER A 29 8.87 -0.25 11.82
C SER A 29 7.56 -0.12 11.04
N ILE A 30 6.74 -1.19 11.00
CA ILE A 30 5.42 -1.13 10.33
C ILE A 30 4.48 -0.13 11.02
N TYR A 31 4.48 -0.09 12.36
CA TYR A 31 3.67 0.89 13.11
C TYR A 31 4.12 2.32 12.87
N GLU A 32 5.43 2.57 12.91
CA GLU A 32 6.03 3.90 12.65
C GLU A 32 5.68 4.40 11.24
N ILE A 33 5.79 3.54 10.23
CA ILE A 33 5.40 3.87 8.85
C ILE A 33 3.90 4.20 8.77
N ILE A 34 3.04 3.43 9.42
CA ILE A 34 1.59 3.68 9.38
C ILE A 34 1.22 4.99 10.08
N GLU A 35 1.79 5.26 11.25
CA GLU A 35 1.56 6.49 12.00
C GLU A 35 2.14 7.71 11.28
N GLY A 36 3.37 7.60 10.76
CA GLY A 36 4.05 8.66 10.01
C GLY A 36 3.27 9.12 8.76
N ASN A 37 2.42 8.24 8.23
CA ASN A 37 1.55 8.50 7.08
C ASN A 37 0.07 8.74 7.46
N ALA A 38 -0.22 8.91 8.75
CA ALA A 38 -1.56 9.13 9.30
C ALA A 38 -2.59 8.03 8.96
N LEU A 39 -2.15 6.78 8.79
CA LEU A 39 -2.99 5.62 8.46
C LEU A 39 -3.34 4.74 9.68
N ASP A 40 -2.98 5.18 10.88
CA ASP A 40 -3.22 4.51 12.16
C ASP A 40 -4.69 4.63 12.62
N LEU A 41 -5.34 5.74 12.27
CA LEU A 41 -6.75 6.00 12.58
C LEU A 41 -7.67 5.49 11.46
N PRO A 42 -8.73 4.71 11.76
CA PRO A 42 -9.65 4.17 10.75
C PRO A 42 -10.30 5.22 9.84
N ILE A 43 -10.50 6.45 10.33
CA ILE A 43 -11.09 7.54 9.54
C ILE A 43 -10.18 8.01 8.39
N ASN A 44 -8.87 7.83 8.53
CA ASN A 44 -7.90 8.23 7.52
C ASN A 44 -7.61 7.12 6.51
N VAL A 45 -8.09 5.89 6.75
CA VAL A 45 -7.88 4.75 5.86
C VAL A 45 -9.13 4.56 4.99
N PRO A 46 -9.06 4.85 3.69
CA PRO A 46 -10.20 4.65 2.81
C PRO A 46 -10.64 3.17 2.80
N PRO A 47 -11.96 2.86 2.75
CA PRO A 47 -12.44 1.48 2.71
C PRO A 47 -11.83 0.66 1.56
N TRP A 48 -11.69 1.26 0.38
CA TRP A 48 -11.07 0.61 -0.77
C TRP A 48 -9.62 0.20 -0.52
N PHE A 49 -8.87 0.97 0.28
CA PHE A 49 -7.48 0.70 0.58
C PHE A 49 -7.36 -0.48 1.55
N MET A 50 -8.23 -0.53 2.56
CA MET A 50 -8.35 -1.70 3.43
C MET A 50 -8.73 -2.96 2.65
N ASP A 51 -9.72 -2.87 1.75
CA ASP A 51 -10.16 -4.01 0.95
C ASP A 51 -9.08 -4.47 -0.04
N PHE A 52 -8.32 -3.54 -0.60
CA PHE A 52 -7.15 -3.82 -1.41
C PHE A 52 -6.11 -4.67 -0.66
N TRP A 53 -5.68 -4.24 0.53
CA TRP A 53 -4.72 -5.00 1.35
C TRP A 53 -5.25 -6.35 1.81
N LYS A 54 -6.54 -6.45 2.17
CA LYS A 54 -7.19 -7.73 2.49
C LYS A 54 -7.19 -8.68 1.30
N ASN A 55 -7.44 -8.17 0.09
CA ASN A 55 -7.43 -9.01 -1.10
C ASN A 55 -6.03 -9.51 -1.44
N ILE A 56 -5.00 -8.68 -1.27
CA ILE A 56 -3.60 -9.12 -1.36
C ILE A 56 -3.32 -10.23 -0.35
N LEU A 57 -3.65 -10.00 0.92
CA LEU A 57 -3.42 -10.96 2.01
C LEU A 57 -4.09 -12.32 1.76
N ASN A 58 -5.26 -12.30 1.10
CA ASN A 58 -6.03 -13.49 0.75
C ASN A 58 -5.69 -14.06 -0.64
N LYS A 59 -4.74 -13.46 -1.37
CA LYS A 59 -4.40 -13.80 -2.76
C LYS A 59 -5.63 -13.79 -3.69
N ASN A 60 -6.61 -12.96 -3.40
CA ASN A 60 -7.77 -12.77 -4.25
C ASN A 60 -7.41 -11.88 -5.43
N THR A 61 -7.91 -12.20 -6.62
CA THR A 61 -7.79 -11.31 -7.78
C THR A 61 -8.48 -9.99 -7.47
N THR A 62 -7.72 -8.90 -7.36
CA THR A 62 -8.29 -7.56 -7.30
C THR A 62 -8.48 -7.04 -8.71
N ASN A 63 -9.63 -6.45 -8.99
CA ASN A 63 -9.78 -5.63 -10.18
C ASN A 63 -8.74 -4.52 -10.19
N LYS A 64 -8.28 -4.12 -11.38
CA LYS A 64 -7.46 -2.92 -11.56
C LYS A 64 -8.15 -1.75 -10.87
N ILE A 65 -7.49 -1.17 -9.87
CA ILE A 65 -8.00 0.00 -9.16
C ILE A 65 -7.37 1.23 -9.84
N ASN A 66 -8.21 2.03 -10.48
CA ASN A 66 -7.87 3.38 -10.89
C ASN A 66 -8.47 4.30 -9.84
N PHE A 67 -7.65 5.03 -9.10
CA PHE A 67 -8.18 6.04 -8.18
C PHE A 67 -7.74 7.44 -8.62
N LEU A 68 -8.69 8.36 -8.50
CA LEU A 68 -8.50 9.79 -8.72
C LEU A 68 -8.13 10.43 -7.39
N SER A 69 -7.03 11.19 -7.33
CA SER A 69 -6.61 12.00 -6.17
C SER A 69 -7.76 12.67 -5.36
N LYS A 70 -8.87 13.02 -6.01
CA LYS A 70 -10.09 13.60 -5.44
C LYS A 70 -10.68 12.77 -4.30
N GLU A 71 -10.48 11.46 -4.29
CA GLU A 71 -10.96 10.57 -3.21
C GLU A 71 -10.07 10.63 -1.96
N LEU A 72 -8.85 11.18 -2.06
CA LEU A 72 -7.95 11.45 -0.92
C LEU A 72 -8.00 12.91 -0.43
N VAL A 73 -8.72 13.79 -1.12
CA VAL A 73 -8.79 15.23 -0.76
C VAL A 73 -9.33 15.47 0.65
N ASN A 74 -10.03 14.49 1.23
CA ASN A 74 -10.61 14.57 2.57
C ASN A 74 -9.92 13.67 3.61
N THR A 75 -8.79 13.04 3.27
CA THR A 75 -8.01 12.23 4.22
C THR A 75 -6.69 12.92 4.53
N ASN A 76 -6.28 12.97 5.80
CA ASN A 76 -4.94 13.42 6.17
C ASN A 76 -3.85 12.38 5.84
N ALA A 77 -4.20 11.26 5.20
CA ALA A 77 -3.31 10.16 4.90
C ALA A 77 -2.43 10.42 3.68
N ASP A 78 -1.15 10.05 3.78
CA ASP A 78 -0.22 10.01 2.65
C ASP A 78 0.02 8.57 2.21
N ILE A 79 -0.83 8.08 1.31
CA ILE A 79 -0.75 6.71 0.78
C ILE A 79 0.54 6.49 -0.03
N ILE A 80 1.10 7.54 -0.64
CA ILE A 80 2.26 7.40 -1.53
C ILE A 80 3.53 7.30 -0.73
N ASN A 81 3.68 8.18 0.25
CA ASN A 81 4.78 8.08 1.17
C ASN A 81 4.71 6.78 1.98
N PHE A 82 3.51 6.33 2.37
CA PHE A 82 3.33 4.99 2.96
C PHE A 82 3.86 3.85 2.07
N LEU A 83 3.48 3.82 0.78
CA LEU A 83 3.94 2.76 -0.13
C LEU A 83 5.45 2.82 -0.38
N ALA A 84 6.02 4.03 -0.43
CA ALA A 84 7.46 4.22 -0.57
C ALA A 84 8.23 3.77 0.68
N GLU A 85 7.74 4.10 1.88
CA GLU A 85 8.36 3.70 3.14
C GLU A 85 8.19 2.20 3.43
N LEU A 86 7.06 1.61 3.02
CA LEU A 86 6.82 0.17 3.14
C LEU A 86 7.87 -0.67 2.40
N ALA A 87 8.54 -0.10 1.38
CA ALA A 87 9.66 -0.72 0.68
C ALA A 87 10.82 -1.13 1.61
N SER A 88 10.96 -0.46 2.75
CA SER A 88 11.98 -0.77 3.76
C SER A 88 11.72 -2.08 4.49
N VAL A 89 10.47 -2.57 4.46
CA VAL A 89 10.02 -3.79 5.14
C VAL A 89 9.68 -4.90 4.15
N ILE A 90 9.07 -4.54 3.02
CA ILE A 90 8.72 -5.47 1.94
C ILE A 90 9.50 -5.06 0.69
N ASP A 91 10.40 -5.95 0.25
CA ASP A 91 11.25 -5.73 -0.92
C ASP A 91 10.42 -5.26 -2.14
N MET A 92 10.85 -4.14 -2.73
CA MET A 92 10.19 -3.49 -3.85
C MET A 92 11.22 -2.96 -4.84
N ASN A 93 10.93 -3.13 -6.13
CA ASN A 93 11.69 -2.55 -7.22
C ASN A 93 11.01 -1.27 -7.71
N TYR A 94 11.81 -0.24 -7.99
CA TYR A 94 11.34 1.06 -8.47
C TYR A 94 11.83 1.33 -9.89
N GLU A 95 10.94 1.82 -10.76
CA GLU A 95 11.27 2.31 -12.10
C GLU A 95 10.62 3.66 -12.39
N ASN A 96 11.42 4.61 -12.86
CA ASN A 96 10.96 5.93 -13.28
C ASN A 96 10.83 5.98 -14.81
N TYR A 97 9.69 6.44 -15.30
CA TYR A 97 9.38 6.55 -16.73
C TYR A 97 9.24 8.00 -17.20
N GLY A 98 9.72 8.98 -16.42
CA GLY A 98 9.59 10.42 -16.66
C GLY A 98 8.20 10.93 -16.27
N GLU A 99 7.15 10.39 -16.88
CA GLU A 99 5.75 10.78 -16.66
C GLU A 99 5.11 10.09 -15.43
N GLY A 100 5.82 9.13 -14.83
CA GLY A 100 5.34 8.36 -13.69
C GLY A 100 6.39 7.42 -13.10
N ILE A 101 6.04 6.84 -11.96
CA ILE A 101 6.83 5.87 -11.20
C ILE A 101 6.06 4.56 -11.17
N VAL A 102 6.74 3.45 -11.40
CA VAL A 102 6.25 2.10 -11.11
C VAL A 102 6.98 1.56 -9.89
N MET A 103 6.24 1.17 -8.87
CA MET A 103 6.72 0.41 -7.72
C MET A 103 6.21 -1.03 -7.86
N ARG A 104 7.13 -2.00 -7.93
CA ARG A 104 6.81 -3.42 -8.07
C ARG A 104 7.16 -4.16 -6.79
N PHE A 105 6.13 -4.66 -6.12
CA PHE A 105 6.28 -5.59 -5.00
C PHE A 105 6.11 -7.00 -5.54
N GLU A 106 7.21 -7.61 -6.01
CA GLU A 106 7.18 -8.92 -6.68
C GLU A 106 6.61 -10.02 -5.78
N ALA A 107 6.98 -9.99 -4.50
CA ALA A 107 6.48 -10.93 -3.50
C ALA A 107 4.95 -10.84 -3.31
N LEU A 108 4.37 -9.66 -3.60
CA LEU A 108 2.94 -9.39 -3.56
C LEU A 108 2.24 -9.55 -4.91
N ASN A 109 3.00 -9.82 -5.98
CA ASN A 109 2.52 -9.81 -7.35
C ASN A 109 1.81 -8.49 -7.68
N LEU A 110 2.37 -7.37 -7.22
CA LEU A 110 1.71 -6.06 -7.18
C LEU A 110 2.56 -4.99 -7.88
N ASP A 111 1.95 -4.33 -8.87
CA ASP A 111 2.47 -3.11 -9.48
C ASP A 111 1.63 -1.91 -9.03
N VAL A 112 2.29 -0.89 -8.50
CA VAL A 112 1.72 0.43 -8.24
C VAL A 112 2.31 1.42 -9.22
N PHE A 113 1.48 1.99 -10.09
CA PHE A 113 1.86 3.09 -10.97
C PHE A 113 1.38 4.42 -10.38
N ILE A 114 2.30 5.36 -10.20
CA ILE A 114 2.09 6.74 -9.75
C ILE A 114 2.35 7.66 -10.95
N CYS A 115 1.36 8.43 -11.38
CA CYS A 115 1.58 9.47 -12.38
C CYS A 115 2.28 10.68 -11.74
N LEU A 116 3.37 11.18 -12.33
CA LEU A 116 4.07 12.38 -11.85
C LEU A 116 3.58 13.65 -12.54
N GLU A 117 2.90 13.52 -13.68
CA GLU A 117 2.39 14.69 -14.42
C GLU A 117 0.94 15.01 -14.11
N GLY A 118 0.74 16.26 -13.68
CA GLY A 118 -0.56 16.87 -13.48
C GLY A 118 -0.88 17.08 -12.00
N GLY A 119 -1.21 18.34 -11.64
CA GLY A 119 -1.66 18.70 -10.30
C GLY A 119 -2.81 17.82 -9.81
N PRO A 120 -3.28 17.95 -8.56
CA PRO A 120 -4.14 16.98 -7.89
C PRO A 120 -5.22 16.39 -8.83
N SER A 121 -5.96 17.18 -9.58
CA SER A 121 -6.96 16.75 -10.57
C SER A 121 -6.55 15.80 -11.71
N THR A 122 -5.26 15.58 -11.97
CA THR A 122 -4.71 14.79 -13.09
C THR A 122 -3.70 13.73 -12.65
N CYS A 123 -3.42 13.64 -11.34
CA CYS A 123 -2.60 12.58 -10.78
C CYS A 123 -3.45 11.31 -10.58
N PHE A 124 -3.19 10.30 -11.40
CA PHE A 124 -3.83 8.98 -11.33
C PHE A 124 -2.87 7.98 -10.72
N TYR A 125 -3.39 7.19 -9.78
CA TYR A 125 -2.69 6.02 -9.28
C TYR A 125 -3.40 4.80 -9.83
N ARG A 126 -2.60 3.91 -10.41
CA ARG A 126 -3.09 2.64 -10.92
C ARG A 126 -2.41 1.53 -10.15
N ILE A 127 -3.21 0.86 -9.34
CA ILE A 127 -2.76 -0.33 -8.64
C ILE A 127 -3.23 -1.54 -9.43
N LYS A 128 -2.29 -2.39 -9.84
CA LYS A 128 -2.54 -3.58 -10.62
C LYS A 128 -1.87 -4.78 -9.95
N LEU A 129 -2.66 -5.75 -9.52
CA LEU A 129 -2.13 -7.09 -9.31
C LEU A 129 -1.77 -7.69 -10.66
N LEU A 130 -0.54 -8.14 -10.77
CA LEU A 130 -0.10 -8.97 -11.87
C LEU A 130 -0.84 -10.30 -11.73
N ASN A 131 -1.42 -10.81 -12.82
CA ASN A 131 -2.04 -12.14 -12.79
C ASN A 131 -0.91 -13.15 -12.77
N SER A 132 -0.97 -14.11 -11.85
CA SER A 132 -0.23 -15.38 -11.89
C SER A 132 -0.65 -16.20 -13.11
#